data_AF-A0A6P1HT85-F1
#
_entry.id   AF-A0A6P1HT85-F1
#
_cell.length_a   1.000
_cell.length_b   1.000
_cell.length_c   1.000
_cell.angle_alpha   90.00
_cell.angle_beta   90.00
_cell.angle_gamma   90.00
#
_symmetry.space_group_name_H-M   'P 1'
#
loop_
_entity.id
_entity.type
_entity.pdbx_description
1 polymer ?
#
loop_
_entity_poly.entity_id
_entity_poly.type
_entity_poly.pdbx_seq_one_letter_code
_entity_poly.pdbx_strand_id
1 'polypeptide(L)'
;MLLALTFVFMVAVGIVCHFDMVVGPLLWLPACLFFFPLWTTLQIVSGRQGDAPRDALDEWEIQQRNSARSIGLTVTQLLTLVPGLYLIFVGAQDGDHSNVPYAAGLFVVTALMVGGCTPAMILGWTQPDAEPEDLTP
;
A
#
# COMPACT_ATOMS: atom_id res chain seq x y z
N MET A 1 -12.52 2.77 1.44
CA MET A 1 -12.56 4.10 0.80
C MET A 1 -11.52 5.07 1.37
N LEU A 2 -11.42 5.27 2.68
CA LEU A 2 -10.45 6.18 3.31
C LEU A 2 -8.97 5.84 3.03
N LEU A 3 -8.61 4.55 2.98
CA LEU A 3 -7.26 4.11 2.68
C LEU A 3 -6.83 4.51 1.25
N ALA A 4 -7.72 4.37 0.27
CA ALA A 4 -7.47 4.80 -1.10
C ALA A 4 -7.26 6.32 -1.20
N LEU A 5 -8.05 7.11 -0.47
CA LEU A 5 -7.86 8.56 -0.39
C LEU A 5 -6.51 8.92 0.24
N THR A 6 -6.08 8.14 1.25
CA THR A 6 -4.75 8.32 1.87
C THR A 6 -3.63 8.06 0.87
N PHE A 7 -3.74 7.02 0.02
CA PHE A 7 -2.77 6.78 -1.04
C PHE A 7 -2.74 7.88 -2.10
N VAL A 8 -3.89 8.38 -2.52
CA VAL A 8 -3.97 9.54 -3.43
C VAL A 8 -3.29 10.76 -2.81
N PHE A 9 -3.52 11.01 -1.52
CA PHE A 9 -2.85 12.08 -0.78
C PHE A 9 -1.33 11.88 -0.74
N MET A 10 -0.83 10.67 -0.48
CA MET A 10 0.61 10.37 -0.47
C MET A 10 1.27 10.61 -1.83
N VAL A 11 0.59 10.25 -2.92
CA VAL A 11 1.05 10.59 -4.28
C VAL A 11 1.07 12.11 -4.48
N ALA A 12 0.02 12.82 -4.06
CA ALA A 12 0.01 14.28 -4.13
C ALA A 12 1.16 14.92 -3.34
N VAL A 13 1.49 14.39 -2.15
CA VAL A 13 2.64 14.85 -1.36
C VAL A 13 3.96 14.65 -2.13
N GLY A 14 4.16 13.50 -2.77
CA GLY A 14 5.34 13.27 -3.60
C GLY A 14 5.44 14.26 -4.77
N ILE A 15 4.32 14.61 -5.40
CA ILE A 15 4.26 15.65 -6.45
C ILE A 15 4.63 17.02 -5.86
N VAL A 16 4.09 17.38 -4.69
CA VAL A 16 4.44 18.66 -4.03
C VAL A 16 5.93 18.71 -3.70
N CYS A 17 6.51 17.62 -3.17
CA CYS A 17 7.94 17.55 -2.86
C CYS A 17 8.85 17.72 -4.08
N HIS A 18 8.34 17.46 -5.29
CA HIS A 18 9.09 17.73 -6.51
C HIS A 18 9.32 19.24 -6.72
N PHE A 19 8.34 20.07 -6.34
CA PHE A 19 8.36 21.52 -6.54
C PHE A 19 8.72 22.32 -5.28
N ASP A 20 8.38 21.82 -4.09
CA ASP A 20 8.56 22.50 -2.81
C ASP A 20 9.03 21.52 -1.72
N MET A 21 10.32 21.60 -1.40
CA MET A 21 10.97 20.78 -0.37
C MET A 21 10.79 21.34 1.05
N VAL A 22 10.20 22.52 1.22
CA VAL A 22 9.94 23.12 2.54
C VAL A 22 8.60 22.61 3.07
N VAL A 23 7.54 22.70 2.26
CA VAL A 23 6.19 22.32 2.65
C VAL A 23 5.93 20.83 2.39
N GLY A 24 6.40 20.31 1.25
CA GLY A 24 6.11 18.94 0.80
C GLY A 24 6.40 17.87 1.86
N PRO A 25 7.63 17.77 2.39
CA PRO A 25 7.98 16.77 3.40
C PRO A 25 7.12 16.84 4.67
N LEU A 26 6.69 18.03 5.08
CA LEU A 26 5.85 18.21 6.27
C LEU A 26 4.45 17.60 6.07
N LEU A 27 3.94 17.60 4.84
CA LEU A 27 2.66 16.95 4.50
C LEU A 27 2.71 15.42 4.59
N TRP A 28 3.90 14.82 4.71
CA TRP A 28 4.02 13.38 4.96
C TRP A 28 3.58 13.00 6.38
N LEU A 29 3.74 13.90 7.35
CA LEU A 29 3.32 13.66 8.74
C LEU A 29 1.82 13.35 8.88
N PRO A 30 0.89 14.16 8.32
CA PRO A 30 -0.51 13.80 8.33
C PRO A 30 -0.80 12.53 7.51
N ALA A 31 -0.06 12.25 6.43
CA ALA A 31 -0.22 11.00 5.69
C ALA A 31 0.07 9.78 6.59
N CYS A 32 1.16 9.81 7.36
CA CYS A 32 1.47 8.79 8.35
C CYS A 32 0.38 8.68 9.41
N LEU A 33 -0.10 9.81 9.93
CA LEU A 33 -1.14 9.86 10.96
C LEU A 33 -2.44 9.18 10.52
N PHE A 34 -2.83 9.28 9.24
CA PHE A 34 -4.00 8.58 8.71
C PHE A 34 -3.70 7.14 8.31
N PHE A 35 -2.54 6.90 7.68
CA PHE A 35 -2.20 5.59 7.15
C PHE A 35 -2.06 4.54 8.25
N PHE A 36 -1.32 4.83 9.32
CA PHE A 36 -1.06 3.81 10.36
C PHE A 36 -2.34 3.30 11.03
N PRO A 37 -3.28 4.16 11.52
CA PRO A 37 -4.53 3.68 12.10
C PRO A 37 -5.42 2.95 11.10
N LEU A 38 -5.51 3.44 9.85
CA LEU A 38 -6.32 2.79 8.81
C LEU A 38 -5.75 1.41 8.46
N TRP A 39 -4.42 1.29 8.39
CA TRP A 39 -3.75 0.03 8.16
C TRP A 39 -3.96 -0.95 9.32
N THR A 40 -3.78 -0.49 10.55
CA THR A 40 -4.04 -1.32 11.74
C THR A 40 -5.50 -1.79 11.78
N THR A 41 -6.44 -0.91 11.45
CA THR A 41 -7.87 -1.26 11.38
C THR A 41 -8.14 -2.32 10.31
N LEU A 42 -7.55 -2.17 9.12
CA LEU A 42 -7.66 -3.16 8.06
C LEU A 42 -7.11 -4.54 8.51
N GLN A 43 -6.00 -4.55 9.23
CA GLN A 43 -5.42 -5.79 9.75
C GLN A 43 -6.31 -6.46 10.82
N ILE A 44 -6.95 -5.66 11.67
CA ILE A 44 -7.89 -6.18 12.68
C ILE A 44 -9.15 -6.74 12.01
N VAL A 45 -9.76 -5.99 11.09
CA VAL A 45 -11.01 -6.39 10.42
C VAL A 45 -10.81 -7.60 9.51
N SER A 46 -9.66 -7.70 8.85
CA SER A 46 -9.31 -8.89 8.05
C SER A 46 -8.88 -10.10 8.91
N GLY A 47 -8.99 -10.02 10.25
CA GLY A 47 -8.61 -11.10 11.17
C GLY A 47 -7.14 -11.49 11.08
N ARG A 48 -6.29 -10.63 10.50
CA ARG A 48 -4.91 -10.96 10.10
C ARG A 48 -4.81 -12.29 9.36
N GLN A 49 -5.82 -12.64 8.56
CA GLN A 49 -5.86 -13.85 7.71
C GLN A 49 -4.60 -13.97 6.83
N GLY A 50 -4.06 -12.84 6.39
CA GLY A 50 -2.78 -12.76 5.70
C GLY A 50 -1.59 -13.30 6.50
N ASP A 51 -1.64 -13.30 7.82
CA ASP A 51 -0.59 -13.73 8.76
C ASP A 51 -0.97 -15.00 9.55
N ALA A 52 -2.17 -15.57 9.34
CA ALA A 52 -2.64 -16.71 10.10
C ALA A 52 -1.71 -17.94 9.94
N PRO A 53 -1.45 -18.72 11.01
CA PRO A 53 -0.65 -19.93 10.94
C PRO A 53 -1.20 -20.89 9.89
N ARG A 54 -0.31 -21.47 9.09
CA ARG A 54 -0.69 -22.34 7.99
C ARG A 54 -1.47 -23.59 8.45
N ASP A 55 -1.18 -24.08 9.65
CA ASP A 55 -1.85 -25.24 10.25
C ASP A 55 -3.28 -24.94 10.74
N ALA A 56 -3.66 -23.65 10.77
CA ALA A 56 -5.01 -23.21 11.12
C ALA A 56 -5.88 -22.94 9.87
N LEU A 57 -5.33 -23.08 8.66
CA LEU A 57 -6.00 -22.81 7.40
C LEU A 57 -6.19 -24.10 6.61
N ASP A 58 -7.30 -24.20 5.89
CA ASP A 58 -7.48 -25.29 4.93
C ASP A 58 -6.62 -25.08 3.65
N GLU A 59 -6.54 -26.09 2.79
CA GLU A 59 -5.75 -26.00 1.55
C GLU A 59 -6.28 -24.90 0.61
N TRP A 60 -7.59 -24.66 0.59
CA TRP A 60 -8.21 -23.66 -0.28
C TRP A 60 -7.89 -22.24 0.19
N GLU A 61 -7.97 -21.95 1.49
CA GLU A 61 -7.59 -20.70 2.13
C GLU A 61 -6.10 -20.40 1.94
N ILE A 62 -5.25 -21.42 2.00
CA ILE A 62 -3.82 -21.29 1.69
C ILE A 62 -3.62 -20.83 0.24
N GLN A 63 -4.32 -21.42 -0.72
CA GLN A 63 -4.23 -21.02 -2.13
C GLN A 63 -4.77 -19.60 -2.34
N GLN A 64 -5.89 -19.26 -1.72
CA GLN A 64 -6.49 -17.92 -1.80
C GLN A 64 -5.53 -16.85 -1.25
N ARG A 65 -4.91 -17.10 -0.09
CA ARG A 65 -3.89 -16.22 0.49
C ARG A 65 -2.67 -16.07 -0.40
N ASN A 66 -2.16 -17.17 -0.96
CA ASN A 66 -0.99 -17.12 -1.84
C ASN A 66 -1.29 -16.35 -3.13
N SER A 67 -2.50 -16.52 -3.69
CA SER A 67 -2.98 -15.75 -4.84
C SER A 67 -3.04 -14.24 -4.51
N ALA A 68 -3.65 -13.88 -3.37
CA ALA A 68 -3.73 -12.49 -2.93
C ALA A 68 -2.34 -11.85 -2.71
N ARG A 69 -1.39 -12.60 -2.12
CA ARG A 69 0.01 -12.16 -1.96
C ARG A 69 0.72 -11.97 -3.30
N SER A 70 0.52 -12.89 -4.24
CA SER A 70 1.06 -12.78 -5.60
C SER A 70 0.57 -11.51 -6.30
N ILE A 71 -0.74 -11.23 -6.21
CA ILE A 71 -1.33 -9.99 -6.75
C ILE A 71 -0.72 -8.75 -6.07
N GLY A 72 -0.55 -8.76 -4.75
CA GLY A 72 0.11 -7.68 -4.02
C GLY A 72 1.55 -7.42 -4.51
N LEU A 73 2.32 -8.47 -4.78
CA LEU A 73 3.66 -8.37 -5.36
C LEU A 73 3.62 -7.78 -6.78
N THR A 74 2.72 -8.27 -7.64
CA THR A 74 2.55 -7.73 -9.00
C THR A 74 2.18 -6.25 -8.97
N VAL A 75 1.23 -5.85 -8.11
CA VAL A 75 0.83 -4.45 -7.93
C VAL A 75 2.02 -3.61 -7.47
N THR A 76 2.78 -4.08 -6.49
CA THR A 76 3.99 -3.40 -6.02
C THR A 76 5.01 -3.21 -7.13
N GLN A 77 5.26 -4.25 -7.92
CA GLN A 77 6.25 -4.24 -8.98
C GLN A 77 5.86 -3.27 -10.10
N LEU A 78 4.58 -3.31 -10.53
CA LEU A 78 4.08 -2.40 -11.57
C LEU A 78 4.09 -0.94 -11.09
N LEU A 79 3.69 -0.68 -9.84
CA LEU A 79 3.67 0.68 -9.30
C LEU A 79 5.07 1.22 -9.05
N THR A 80 6.02 0.42 -8.56
CA THR A 80 7.42 0.86 -8.32
C THR A 80 8.20 1.05 -9.63
N LEU A 81 7.77 0.44 -10.72
CA LEU A 81 8.33 0.69 -12.05
C LEU A 81 8.12 2.15 -12.49
N VAL A 82 7.00 2.79 -12.09
CA VAL A 82 6.71 4.20 -12.43
C VAL A 82 7.77 5.17 -11.88
N PRO A 83 8.07 5.23 -10.57
CA PRO A 83 9.13 6.08 -10.05
C PRO A 83 10.52 5.66 -10.53
N GLY A 84 10.75 4.36 -10.80
CA GLY A 84 11.99 3.89 -11.40
C GLY A 84 12.23 4.48 -12.80
N LEU A 85 11.23 4.43 -13.68
CA LEU A 85 11.28 5.04 -15.00
C LEU A 85 11.39 6.57 -14.92
N TYR A 86 10.68 7.20 -13.98
CA TYR A 86 10.78 8.63 -13.73
C TYR A 86 12.22 9.05 -13.37
N LEU A 87 12.88 8.30 -12.47
CA LEU A 87 14.27 8.54 -12.12
C LEU A 87 15.22 8.36 -13.31
N ILE A 88 15.03 7.32 -14.12
CA ILE A 88 15.84 7.09 -15.32
C ILE A 88 15.68 8.24 -16.33
N PHE A 89 14.44 8.68 -16.56
CA PHE A 89 14.13 9.72 -17.54
C PHE A 89 14.64 11.10 -17.12
N VAL A 90 14.48 11.46 -15.85
CA VAL A 90 14.97 12.76 -15.34
C VAL A 90 16.48 12.74 -15.13
N GLY A 91 17.05 11.62 -14.68
CA GLY A 91 18.50 11.49 -14.51
C GLY A 91 19.29 11.54 -15.82
N ALA A 92 18.64 11.34 -16.96
CA ALA A 92 19.24 11.50 -18.29
C ALA A 92 19.21 12.94 -18.83
N GLN A 93 18.53 13.87 -18.14
CA GLN A 93 18.41 15.26 -18.55
C GLN A 93 19.46 16.14 -17.86
N ASP A 94 19.90 17.18 -18.57
CA ASP A 94 20.76 18.21 -18.00
C ASP A 94 19.91 19.20 -17.18
N GLY A 95 20.34 19.49 -15.94
CA GLY A 95 19.67 20.44 -15.07
C GLY A 95 19.84 20.15 -13.58
N ASP A 96 19.36 21.06 -12.74
CA ASP A 96 19.23 20.80 -11.30
C ASP A 96 17.94 20.01 -11.04
N HIS A 97 18.13 18.80 -10.53
CA HIS A 97 17.08 17.84 -10.20
C HIS A 97 17.19 17.34 -8.75
N SER A 98 17.79 18.15 -7.87
CA SER A 98 18.04 17.80 -6.46
C SER A 98 16.81 17.31 -5.68
N ASN A 99 15.60 17.78 -6.03
CA ASN A 99 14.34 17.37 -5.38
C ASN A 99 13.78 16.03 -5.89
N VAL A 100 14.21 15.58 -7.07
CA VAL A 100 13.64 14.42 -7.78
C VAL A 100 13.86 13.09 -7.03
N PRO A 101 15.06 12.78 -6.48
CA PRO A 101 15.26 11.55 -5.72
C PRO A 101 14.33 11.44 -4.52
N TYR A 102 14.07 12.55 -3.82
CA TYR A 102 13.19 12.56 -2.65
C TYR A 102 11.73 12.29 -3.05
N ALA A 103 11.23 12.99 -4.07
CA ALA A 103 9.88 12.78 -4.61
C ALA A 103 9.69 11.35 -5.12
N ALA A 104 10.64 10.82 -5.88
CA ALA A 104 10.62 9.44 -6.37
C ALA A 104 10.67 8.43 -5.23
N GLY A 105 11.46 8.69 -4.18
CA GLY A 105 11.48 7.88 -2.96
C GLY A 105 10.11 7.80 -2.29
N LEU A 106 9.39 8.93 -2.19
CA LEU A 106 8.02 8.94 -1.66
C LEU A 106 7.04 8.14 -2.53
N PHE A 107 7.17 8.21 -3.86
CA PHE A 107 6.36 7.38 -4.76
C PHE A 107 6.65 5.88 -4.57
N VAL A 108 7.92 5.49 -4.40
CA VAL A 108 8.30 4.09 -4.10
C VAL A 108 7.68 3.64 -2.78
N VAL A 109 7.81 4.44 -1.71
CA VAL A 109 7.23 4.12 -0.39
C VAL A 109 5.71 3.96 -0.51
N THR A 110 5.05 4.86 -1.24
CA THR A 110 3.59 4.78 -1.47
C THR A 110 3.22 3.52 -2.23
N ALA A 111 3.96 3.15 -3.28
CA ALA A 111 3.75 1.92 -4.05
C ALA A 111 3.91 0.65 -3.18
N LEU A 112 4.91 0.61 -2.31
CA LEU A 112 5.11 -0.47 -1.33
C LEU A 112 3.93 -0.57 -0.37
N MET A 113 3.42 0.56 0.13
CA MET A 113 2.26 0.57 1.03
C MET A 113 0.98 0.11 0.33
N VAL A 114 0.73 0.56 -0.90
CA VAL A 114 -0.42 0.09 -1.70
C VAL A 114 -0.33 -1.42 -1.90
N GLY A 115 0.80 -1.92 -2.40
CA GLY A 115 1.00 -3.33 -2.66
C GLY A 115 0.97 -4.21 -1.41
N GLY A 116 1.48 -3.71 -0.27
CA GLY A 116 1.39 -4.39 1.02
C GLY A 116 -0.02 -4.44 1.60
N CYS A 117 -0.87 -3.45 1.28
CA CYS A 117 -2.28 -3.44 1.70
C CYS A 117 -3.18 -4.29 0.79
N THR A 118 -2.82 -4.46 -0.47
CA THR A 118 -3.62 -5.19 -1.48
C THR A 118 -4.06 -6.59 -1.03
N PRO A 119 -3.19 -7.48 -0.48
CA PRO A 119 -3.62 -8.81 -0.06
C PRO A 119 -4.71 -8.78 1.01
N ALA A 120 -4.55 -7.91 2.02
CA ALA A 120 -5.53 -7.77 3.10
C ALA A 120 -6.85 -7.16 2.60
N MET A 121 -6.80 -6.24 1.63
CA MET A 121 -8.00 -5.70 0.98
C MET A 121 -8.75 -6.76 0.17
N ILE A 122 -8.03 -7.60 -0.57
CA ILE A 122 -8.63 -8.70 -1.35
C ILE A 122 -9.28 -9.70 -0.41
N LEU A 123 -8.53 -10.21 0.57
CA LEU A 123 -9.03 -11.22 1.50
C LEU A 123 -10.22 -10.70 2.31
N GLY A 124 -10.13 -9.48 2.85
CA GLY A 124 -11.22 -8.87 3.62
C GLY A 124 -12.48 -8.57 2.79
N TRP A 125 -12.38 -8.43 1.47
CA TRP A 125 -13.53 -8.26 0.59
C TRP A 125 -14.14 -9.58 0.13
N THR A 126 -13.33 -10.64 0.02
CA THR A 126 -13.78 -11.96 -0.44
C THR A 126 -14.26 -12.87 0.67
N GLN A 127 -14.08 -12.49 1.93
CA GLN A 127 -14.46 -13.33 3.06
C GLN A 127 -15.99 -13.33 3.23
N PRO A 128 -16.62 -14.51 3.36
CA PRO A 128 -18.04 -14.61 3.68
C PRO A 128 -18.33 -13.93 5.04
N ASP A 129 -19.47 -13.25 5.13
CA ASP A 129 -19.97 -12.76 6.41
C ASP A 129 -20.21 -13.94 7.35
N ALA A 130 -19.90 -13.79 8.65
CA ALA A 130 -20.16 -14.84 9.63
C ALA A 130 -21.67 -15.10 9.69
N GLU A 131 -22.10 -16.34 9.46
CA GLU A 131 -23.51 -16.69 9.55
C GLU A 131 -23.95 -16.75 11.03
N PRO A 132 -25.21 -16.43 11.36
CA PRO A 132 -25.69 -16.39 12.74
C PRO A 132 -25.48 -17.71 13.51
N GLU A 133 -25.45 -18.84 12.79
CA GLU A 133 -25.26 -20.19 13.32
C GLU A 133 -23.81 -20.46 13.76
N ASP A 134 -22.82 -19.73 13.23
CA ASP A 134 -21.41 -19.82 13.64
C ASP A 134 -21.12 -19.06 14.95
N LEU A 135 -22.06 -18.21 15.40
CA LEU A 135 -21.93 -17.38 16.60
C LEU A 135 -22.53 -18.04 17.87
N THR A 136 -23.17 -19.19 17.73
CA THR A 136 -23.70 -19.98 18.85
C THR A 136 -22.82 -21.20 19.12
N PRO A 137 -22.43 -21.46 20.39
CA PRO A 137 -21.54 -22.56 20.77
C PRO A 137 -22.18 -23.95 20.69
#